data_AF-A0A061NCU1-F1
#
_entry.id   AF-A0A061NCU1-F1
#
_cell.length_a   1.000
_cell.length_b   1.000
_cell.length_c   1.000
_cell.angle_alpha   90.00
_cell.angle_beta   90.00
_cell.angle_gamma   90.00
#
_symmetry.space_group_name_H-M   'P 1'
#
loop_
_entity.id
_entity.type
_entity.pdbx_description
1 polymer ?
#
loop_
_entity_poly.entity_id
_entity_poly.type
_entity_poly.pdbx_seq_one_letter_code
_entity_poly.pdbx_strand_id
1 'polypeptide(L)'
;MKITHAIVKEVSENFSSGLTDATLGKPDLARAREQHANYVQALKDCGVQITVLPADDRFPDSTFVEDPAVVLPDCAILTRPGTRERIEETALMRDTLTPLFNTTETIVSPGTLEGGDVLRWITMFTSAYQLVRMKKAPRS
;
A
#
# COMPACT_ATOMS: atom_id res chain seq x y z
N MET A 1 4.91 -7.48 18.37
CA MET A 1 5.33 -7.93 17.03
C MET A 1 6.34 -6.92 16.49
N LYS A 2 7.49 -7.38 15.97
CA LYS A 2 8.53 -6.50 15.43
C LYS A 2 8.46 -6.50 13.90
N ILE A 3 8.52 -5.33 13.27
CA ILE A 3 8.64 -5.21 11.81
C ILE A 3 10.11 -5.47 11.45
N THR A 4 10.35 -6.40 10.53
CA THR A 4 11.70 -6.80 10.10
C THR A 4 11.97 -6.53 8.62
N HIS A 5 10.91 -6.38 7.81
CA HIS A 5 10.98 -6.10 6.38
C HIS A 5 10.00 -4.98 6.03
N ALA A 6 10.34 -4.20 5.01
CA ALA A 6 9.44 -3.25 4.37
C ALA A 6 9.65 -3.27 2.86
N ILE A 7 8.57 -3.02 2.13
CA ILE A 7 8.58 -2.83 0.68
C ILE A 7 8.31 -1.35 0.44
N VAL A 8 9.08 -0.74 -0.44
CA VAL A 8 8.91 0.63 -0.91
C VAL A 8 9.03 0.64 -2.43
N LYS A 9 8.53 1.67 -3.10
CA LYS A 9 8.64 1.82 -4.56
C LYS A 9 9.16 3.22 -4.89
N GLU A 10 10.08 3.29 -5.83
CA GLU A 10 10.68 4.57 -6.24
C GLU A 10 9.64 5.56 -6.76
N VAL A 11 9.99 6.85 -6.69
CA VAL A 11 9.15 7.96 -7.18
C VAL A 11 9.17 8.00 -8.70
N SER A 12 8.00 7.81 -9.32
CA SER A 12 7.80 7.88 -10.78
C SER A 12 8.10 9.26 -11.33
N GLU A 13 8.51 9.34 -12.60
CA GLU A 13 8.77 10.62 -13.29
C GLU A 13 7.49 11.46 -13.38
N ASN A 14 6.34 10.80 -13.49
CA ASN A 14 5.04 11.44 -13.57
C ASN A 14 4.33 11.61 -12.21
N PHE A 15 5.03 11.45 -11.09
CA PHE A 15 4.48 11.60 -9.73
C PHE A 15 3.68 12.90 -9.53
N SER A 16 4.10 13.99 -10.16
CA SER A 16 3.38 15.28 -10.11
C SER A 16 1.98 15.28 -10.75
N SER A 17 1.62 14.21 -11.46
CA SER A 17 0.29 13.95 -12.04
C SER A 17 -0.57 13.02 -11.20
N GLY A 18 -0.13 12.66 -9.99
CA GLY A 18 -0.88 11.84 -9.04
C GLY A 18 -2.20 12.45 -8.60
N LEU A 19 -3.10 11.61 -8.10
CA LEU A 19 -4.41 12.02 -7.61
C LEU A 19 -4.27 12.85 -6.34
N THR A 20 -4.90 14.03 -6.30
CA THR A 20 -4.93 14.89 -5.11
C THR A 20 -6.19 15.73 -5.05
N ASP A 21 -6.80 15.80 -3.87
CA ASP A 21 -7.89 16.73 -3.56
C ASP A 21 -7.38 18.02 -2.88
N ALA A 22 -6.07 18.15 -2.70
CA ALA A 22 -5.45 19.28 -2.01
C ALA A 22 -5.14 20.44 -2.96
N THR A 23 -5.33 21.67 -2.50
CA THR A 23 -5.05 22.91 -3.25
C THR A 23 -3.62 23.44 -3.02
N LEU A 24 -2.66 22.55 -2.73
CA LEU A 24 -1.28 22.89 -2.35
C LEU A 24 -0.32 23.08 -3.54
N GLY A 25 -0.82 22.93 -4.77
CA GLY A 25 0.01 22.94 -5.99
C GLY A 25 0.56 21.57 -6.34
N LYS A 26 1.35 21.51 -7.42
CA LYS A 26 1.96 20.24 -7.88
C LYS A 26 3.19 19.88 -7.03
N PRO A 27 3.41 18.59 -6.74
CA PRO A 27 4.64 18.13 -6.10
C PRO A 27 5.89 18.51 -6.89
N ASP A 28 6.94 18.96 -6.19
CA ASP A 28 8.29 19.08 -6.74
C ASP A 28 8.93 17.69 -6.77
N LEU A 29 9.23 17.20 -7.98
CA LEU A 29 9.75 15.85 -8.19
C LEU A 29 11.13 15.63 -7.57
N ALA A 30 12.02 16.62 -7.65
CA ALA A 30 13.36 16.49 -7.08
C ALA A 30 13.29 16.41 -5.55
N ARG A 31 12.43 17.25 -4.96
CA ARG A 31 12.18 17.22 -3.51
C ARG A 31 11.47 15.94 -3.07
N ALA A 32 10.52 15.42 -3.84
CA ALA A 32 9.85 14.16 -3.54
C ALA A 32 10.83 12.98 -3.53
N ARG A 33 11.78 12.95 -4.46
CA ARG A 33 12.86 11.94 -4.51
C ARG A 33 13.79 12.04 -3.31
N GLU A 34 14.19 13.24 -2.93
CA GLU A 34 15.00 13.48 -1.73
C GLU A 34 14.26 13.02 -0.47
N GLN A 35 12.98 13.39 -0.32
CA GLN A 35 12.14 12.97 0.80
C GLN A 35 11.97 11.45 0.86
N HIS A 36 11.73 10.80 -0.28
CA HIS A 36 11.64 9.34 -0.36
C HIS A 36 12.95 8.67 0.03
N ALA A 37 14.09 9.16 -0.45
CA ALA A 37 15.41 8.63 -0.08
C ALA A 37 15.65 8.74 1.45
N ASN A 38 15.28 9.88 2.04
CA ASN A 38 15.37 10.08 3.49
C ASN A 38 14.43 9.15 4.27
N TYR A 39 13.21 8.92 3.77
CA TYR A 39 12.26 7.95 4.36
C TYR A 39 12.82 6.52 4.34
N VAL A 40 13.36 6.09 3.20
CA VAL A 40 14.00 4.76 3.06
C VAL A 40 15.19 4.63 3.99
N GLN A 41 16.00 5.67 4.15
CA GLN A 41 17.12 5.67 5.09
C GLN A 41 16.64 5.53 6.54
N ALA A 42 15.61 6.28 6.94
CA ALA A 42 15.04 6.18 8.28
C ALA A 42 14.51 4.76 8.58
N LEU A 43 13.91 4.07 7.60
CA LEU A 43 13.51 2.67 7.75
C LEU A 43 14.71 1.73 7.94
N LYS A 44 15.79 1.93 7.18
CA LYS A 44 17.04 1.17 7.33
C LYS A 44 17.66 1.39 8.71
N ASP A 45 17.67 2.62 9.20
CA ASP A 45 18.19 2.98 10.52
C ASP A 45 17.40 2.33 11.66
N CYS A 46 16.12 2.00 11.43
CA CYS A 46 15.30 1.19 12.34
C CYS A 46 15.66 -0.32 12.31
N GLY A 47 16.62 -0.73 11.49
CA GLY A 47 17.06 -2.12 11.35
C GLY A 47 16.11 -2.99 10.52
N VAL A 48 15.30 -2.37 9.64
CA VAL A 48 14.37 -3.06 8.75
C VAL A 48 15.06 -3.36 7.42
N GLN A 49 14.90 -4.58 6.91
CA GLN A 49 15.34 -4.95 5.56
C GLN A 49 14.39 -4.36 4.52
N ILE A 50 14.93 -3.63 3.55
CA ILE A 50 14.11 -2.89 2.57
C ILE A 50 14.21 -3.54 1.19
N THR A 51 13.06 -3.89 0.63
CA THR A 51 12.90 -4.20 -0.79
C THR A 51 12.45 -2.94 -1.52
N VAL A 52 13.29 -2.44 -2.42
CA VAL A 52 12.96 -1.27 -3.25
C VAL A 52 12.50 -1.76 -4.62
N LEU A 53 11.24 -1.47 -4.96
CA LEU A 53 10.69 -1.73 -6.28
C LEU A 53 11.00 -0.56 -7.21
N PRO A 54 11.27 -0.81 -8.50
CA PRO A 54 11.50 0.25 -9.47
C PRO A 54 10.23 1.08 -9.66
N ALA A 55 10.41 2.35 -10.04
CA ALA A 55 9.31 3.23 -10.41
C ALA A 55 8.51 2.65 -11.60
N ASP A 56 7.22 2.98 -11.66
CA ASP A 56 6.36 2.60 -12.78
C ASP A 56 5.56 3.80 -13.26
N ASP A 57 6.03 4.41 -14.35
CA ASP A 57 5.43 5.62 -14.92
C ASP A 57 4.04 5.39 -15.53
N ARG A 58 3.53 4.14 -15.56
CA ARG A 58 2.11 3.90 -15.87
C ARG A 58 1.18 4.35 -14.75
N PHE A 59 1.70 4.47 -13.52
CA PHE A 59 0.94 4.73 -12.31
C PHE A 59 1.60 5.86 -11.50
N PRO A 60 1.12 7.12 -11.66
CA PRO A 60 1.66 8.29 -10.96
C PRO A 60 1.72 8.13 -9.43
N ASP A 61 0.75 7.42 -8.86
CA ASP A 61 0.60 7.20 -7.42
C ASP A 61 1.28 5.91 -6.92
N SER A 62 1.99 5.16 -7.78
CA SER A 62 2.51 3.83 -7.42
C SER A 62 3.59 3.81 -6.34
N THR A 63 4.14 4.97 -5.97
CA THR A 63 4.99 5.12 -4.77
C THR A 63 4.22 4.73 -3.49
N PHE A 64 2.89 4.88 -3.47
CA PHE A 64 2.02 4.49 -2.36
C PHE A 64 1.70 3.00 -2.36
N VAL A 65 2.70 2.18 -2.04
CA VAL A 65 2.60 0.71 -2.01
C VAL A 65 1.70 0.15 -0.90
N GLU A 66 1.14 0.99 -0.04
CA GLU A 66 0.21 0.57 1.02
C GLU A 66 -1.17 0.22 0.48
N ASP A 67 -1.64 0.90 -0.56
CA ASP A 67 -2.99 0.70 -1.07
C ASP A 67 -3.24 -0.65 -1.72
N PRO A 68 -2.30 -1.22 -2.50
CA PRO A 68 -2.53 -2.47 -3.23
C PRO A 68 -2.56 -3.72 -2.34
N ALA A 69 -2.06 -3.65 -1.09
CA ALA A 69 -1.99 -4.83 -0.22
C ALA A 69 -1.99 -4.51 1.27
N VAL A 70 -2.64 -5.37 2.06
CA VAL A 70 -2.54 -5.39 3.53
C VAL A 70 -1.70 -6.58 3.95
N VAL A 71 -0.60 -6.33 4.68
CA VAL A 71 0.31 -7.37 5.16
C VAL A 71 0.03 -7.74 6.62
N LEU A 72 -0.22 -9.03 6.85
CA LEU A 72 -0.40 -9.66 8.16
C LEU A 72 0.81 -10.55 8.48
N PRO A 73 0.96 -11.05 9.73
CA PRO A 73 2.11 -11.87 10.11
C PRO A 73 2.32 -13.10 9.21
N ASP A 74 1.23 -13.78 8.83
CA ASP A 74 1.28 -15.07 8.15
C ASP A 74 0.72 -15.04 6.72
N CYS A 75 0.13 -13.92 6.30
CA CYS A 75 -0.47 -13.78 4.97
C CYS A 75 -0.45 -12.34 4.46
N ALA A 76 -0.65 -12.21 3.15
CA ALA A 76 -0.93 -10.95 2.48
C ALA A 76 -2.34 -10.95 1.91
N ILE A 77 -3.04 -9.82 1.99
CA ILE A 77 -4.33 -9.62 1.35
C ILE A 77 -4.15 -8.58 0.26
N LEU A 78 -4.24 -9.00 -0.99
CA LEU A 78 -4.29 -8.10 -2.14
C LEU A 78 -5.65 -7.40 -2.15
N THR A 79 -5.61 -6.07 -2.18
CA THR A 79 -6.81 -5.25 -2.10
C THR A 79 -7.53 -5.19 -3.45
N ARG A 80 -8.60 -4.40 -3.55
CA ARG A 80 -9.28 -4.15 -4.82
C ARG A 80 -9.73 -2.69 -4.84
N PRO A 81 -8.86 -1.77 -5.29
CA PRO A 81 -9.19 -0.36 -5.35
C PRO A 81 -10.39 -0.07 -6.27
N GLY A 82 -11.01 1.10 -6.09
CA GLY A 82 -12.24 1.47 -6.79
C GLY A 82 -12.08 1.75 -8.29
N THR A 83 -10.86 1.99 -8.79
CA THR A 83 -10.56 2.34 -10.18
C THR A 83 -9.78 1.24 -10.90
N ARG A 84 -9.88 1.17 -12.22
CA ARG A 84 -9.26 0.10 -13.02
C ARG A 84 -7.74 0.19 -12.99
N GLU A 85 -7.20 1.40 -13.08
CA GLU A 85 -5.77 1.68 -13.07
C GLU A 85 -5.13 1.14 -11.78
N ARG A 86 -5.77 1.38 -10.63
CA ARG A 86 -5.26 0.92 -9.33
C ARG A 86 -5.45 -0.59 -9.10
N ILE A 87 -6.35 -1.26 -9.83
CA ILE A 87 -6.43 -2.74 -9.84
C ILE A 87 -5.20 -3.35 -10.52
N GLU A 88 -4.65 -2.70 -11.56
CA GLU A 88 -3.43 -3.18 -12.22
C GLU A 88 -2.22 -3.06 -11.29
N GLU A 89 -2.17 -2.04 -10.44
CA GLU A 89 -1.15 -1.92 -9.38
C GLU A 89 -1.18 -3.10 -8.39
N THR A 90 -2.37 -3.55 -7.99
CA THR A 90 -2.54 -4.76 -7.17
C THR A 90 -1.98 -6.01 -7.86
N ALA A 91 -2.17 -6.13 -9.18
CA ALA A 91 -1.62 -7.27 -9.92
C ALA A 91 -0.09 -7.28 -9.88
N LEU A 92 0.57 -6.13 -9.99
CA LEU A 92 2.03 -6.02 -9.88
C LEU A 92 2.52 -6.33 -8.45
N MET A 93 1.76 -5.91 -7.43
CA MET A 93 2.09 -6.20 -6.03
C MET A 93 1.98 -7.71 -5.72
N ARG A 94 1.09 -8.45 -6.39
CA ARG A 94 0.98 -9.91 -6.24
C ARG A 94 2.31 -10.62 -6.50
N ASP A 95 3.01 -10.25 -7.56
CA ASP A 95 4.28 -10.89 -7.94
C ASP A 95 5.38 -10.62 -6.92
N THR A 96 5.29 -9.49 -6.22
CA THR A 96 6.21 -9.14 -5.12
C THR A 96 5.89 -9.91 -3.84
N LEU A 97 4.60 -10.08 -3.51
CA LEU A 97 4.17 -10.67 -2.23
C LEU A 97 4.07 -12.19 -2.23
N THR A 98 3.72 -12.81 -3.36
CA THR A 98 3.52 -14.27 -3.46
C THR A 98 4.75 -15.06 -3.02
N PRO A 99 6.00 -14.66 -3.34
CA PRO A 99 7.19 -15.37 -2.85
C PRO A 99 7.48 -15.18 -1.36
N LEU A 100 6.87 -14.16 -0.72
CA LEU A 100 7.16 -13.76 0.67
C LEU A 100 6.18 -14.37 1.69
N PHE A 101 5.01 -14.84 1.24
CA PHE A 101 3.95 -15.34 2.11
C PHE A 101 3.44 -16.71 1.64
N ASN A 102 3.15 -17.59 2.60
CA ASN A 102 2.53 -18.89 2.31
C ASN A 102 1.10 -18.74 1.77
N THR A 103 0.42 -17.65 2.14
CA THR A 103 -0.97 -17.40 1.76
C THR A 103 -1.10 -15.97 1.27
N THR A 104 -1.63 -15.82 0.06
CA THR A 104 -1.96 -14.53 -0.54
C THR A 104 -3.41 -14.56 -0.99
N GLU A 105 -4.27 -13.83 -0.27
CA GLU A 105 -5.70 -13.72 -0.57
C GLU A 105 -5.97 -12.49 -1.45
N THR A 106 -7.15 -12.42 -2.05
CA THR A 106 -7.53 -11.27 -2.90
C THR A 106 -8.97 -10.86 -2.67
N ILE A 107 -9.21 -9.56 -2.51
CA ILE A 107 -10.57 -9.02 -2.47
C ILE A 107 -11.21 -9.18 -3.86
N VAL A 108 -12.37 -9.82 -3.90
CA VAL A 108 -13.12 -10.05 -5.15
C VAL A 108 -14.33 -9.13 -5.26
N SER A 109 -14.79 -8.92 -6.50
CA SER A 109 -16.03 -8.19 -6.78
C SER A 109 -17.23 -8.81 -6.02
N PRO A 110 -18.19 -8.00 -5.52
CA PRO A 110 -18.31 -6.54 -5.66
C PRO A 110 -17.55 -5.74 -4.60
N GLY A 111 -16.73 -6.39 -3.77
CA GLY A 111 -15.97 -5.72 -2.72
C GLY A 111 -14.89 -4.78 -3.26
N THR A 112 -14.65 -3.69 -2.55
CA THR A 112 -13.52 -2.78 -2.76
C THR A 112 -12.83 -2.52 -1.44
N LEU A 113 -11.51 -2.39 -1.47
CA LEU A 113 -10.68 -2.05 -0.32
C LEU A 113 -9.43 -1.35 -0.83
N GLU A 114 -8.94 -0.39 -0.05
CA GLU A 114 -7.62 0.22 -0.20
C GLU A 114 -6.90 0.06 1.13
N GLY A 115 -5.61 -0.27 1.08
CA GLY A 115 -4.84 -0.56 2.31
C GLY A 115 -4.71 0.64 3.25
N GLY A 116 -4.71 1.87 2.72
CA GLY A 116 -4.74 3.09 3.55
C GLY A 116 -5.96 3.21 4.47
N ASP A 117 -7.08 2.55 4.15
CA ASP A 117 -8.27 2.50 5.01
C ASP A 117 -8.14 1.52 6.19
N VAL A 118 -7.08 0.70 6.23
CA VAL A 118 -6.91 -0.38 7.21
C VAL A 118 -5.96 0.03 8.32
N LEU A 119 -6.54 0.44 9.45
CA LEU A 119 -5.78 0.61 10.68
C LEU A 119 -5.55 -0.74 11.38
N ARG A 120 -4.31 -1.25 11.32
CA ARG A 120 -3.95 -2.43 12.12
C ARG A 120 -3.61 -2.02 13.56
N TRP A 121 -4.56 -2.25 14.46
CA TRP A 121 -4.34 -2.09 15.90
C TRP A 121 -4.14 -3.46 16.57
N ILE A 122 -2.96 -3.68 17.15
CA ILE A 122 -2.70 -4.88 17.97
C ILE A 122 -3.05 -4.53 19.41
N THR A 123 -4.23 -4.95 19.88
CA THR A 123 -4.52 -5.01 21.31
C THR A 123 -4.02 -6.34 21.85
N MET A 124 -3.02 -6.33 22.73
CA MET A 124 -2.70 -7.51 23.53
C MET A 124 -3.61 -7.55 24.75
N PHE A 125 -4.87 -7.94 24.55
CA PHE A 125 -5.78 -8.40 25.60
C PHE A 125 -6.63 -9.54 25.01
N THR A 126 -6.56 -10.71 25.63
CA THR A 126 -7.50 -11.81 25.36
C THR A 126 -8.93 -11.33 25.59
N SER A 127 -9.79 -11.51 24.58
CA SER A 127 -11.21 -11.14 24.48
C SER A 127 -11.52 -9.69 24.08
N ALA A 128 -11.81 -9.47 22.79
CA ALA A 128 -12.95 -8.68 22.30
C ALA A 128 -12.96 -8.59 20.76
N TYR A 129 -14.15 -8.75 20.19
CA TYR A 129 -14.52 -8.74 18.77
C TYR A 129 -13.90 -7.58 17.96
N GLN A 130 -13.27 -7.91 16.83
CA GLN A 130 -12.92 -6.96 15.77
C GLN A 130 -14.12 -6.79 14.84
N LEU A 131 -14.73 -5.62 14.83
CA LEU A 131 -15.83 -5.25 13.93
C LEU A 131 -15.26 -4.50 12.72
N VAL A 132 -15.12 -5.17 11.58
CA VAL A 132 -14.89 -4.50 10.28
C VAL A 132 -16.23 -4.03 9.75
N ARG A 133 -16.46 -2.72 9.70
CA ARG A 133 -17.70 -2.13 9.19
C ARG A 133 -17.62 -2.01 7.66
N MET A 134 -18.06 -3.05 6.95
CA MET A 134 -18.27 -2.95 5.50
C MET A 134 -19.43 -1.98 5.21
N LYS A 135 -19.15 -0.87 4.51
CA LYS A 135 -20.19 0.00 3.96
C LYS A 135 -20.96 -0.79 2.89
N LYS A 136 -22.24 -1.06 3.16
CA LYS A 136 -23.16 -1.67 2.20
C LYS A 136 -23.44 -0.65 1.09
N ALA A 137 -23.16 -0.99 -0.16
CA ALA A 137 -23.55 -0.16 -1.30
C ALA A 137 -25.09 -0.01 -1.37
N PRO A 138 -25.63 1.16 -1.74
CA PRO A 138 -27.07 1.35 -1.90
C PRO A 138 -27.59 0.49 -3.06
N ARG A 139 -28.67 -0.26 -2.81
CA ARG A 139 -29.40 -0.98 -3.86
C ARG A 139 -30.25 0.03 -4.63
N SER A 140 -30.10 0.05 -5.96
CA SER A 140 -31.12 0.52 -6.90
C SER A 140 -32.28 -0.46 -6.97
#